data_AF-A0A3N1P0H5-F1
#
_entry.id   AF-A0A3N1P0H5-F1
#
_cell.length_a   1.000
_cell.length_b   1.000
_cell.length_c   1.000
_cell.angle_alpha   90.00
_cell.angle_beta   90.00
_cell.angle_gamma   90.00
#
_symmetry.space_group_name_H-M   'P 1'
#
loop_
_entity.id
_entity.type
_entity.pdbx_description
1 polymer ?
#
loop_
_entity_poly.entity_id
_entity_poly.type
_entity_poly.pdbx_seq_one_letter_code
_entity_poly.pdbx_strand_id
1 'polypeptide(L)'
;MNSGIKTNVRALSIFLLLSANACNSGATNEEENPYDRLCLIYEEELSGRESPGPEVFQRLSDRVDEEIPELEEHTGHLANLPKKRFYSTLKDLAEYETGRDWECRFIADYYR
;
A
#
# COMPACT_ATOMS: atom_id res chain seq x y z
N MET A 1 -64.84 -19.05 4.68
CA MET A 1 -63.50 -18.65 5.17
C MET A 1 -63.20 -17.30 4.55
N ASN A 2 -63.42 -16.22 5.31
CA ASN A 2 -63.36 -14.85 4.80
C ASN A 2 -62.39 -14.00 5.63
N SER A 3 -61.69 -13.14 4.90
CA SER A 3 -61.20 -11.82 5.28
C SER A 3 -59.88 -11.71 6.03
N GLY A 4 -58.93 -11.02 5.37
CA GLY A 4 -58.26 -9.89 6.02
C GLY A 4 -56.76 -9.76 5.74
N ILE A 5 -56.40 -9.23 4.57
CA ILE A 5 -55.10 -8.57 4.37
C ILE A 5 -55.05 -7.34 5.30
N LYS A 6 -53.97 -7.20 6.11
CA LYS A 6 -53.62 -5.94 6.76
C LYS A 6 -52.12 -5.69 6.68
N THR A 7 -51.76 -4.92 5.66
CA THR A 7 -50.49 -4.21 5.49
C THR A 7 -50.33 -3.20 6.63
N ASN A 8 -49.21 -3.21 7.34
CA ASN A 8 -48.82 -2.14 8.27
C ASN A 8 -47.59 -1.43 7.70
N VAL A 9 -47.84 -0.30 7.03
CA VAL A 9 -46.84 0.73 6.72
C VAL A 9 -47.22 1.96 7.53
N ARG A 10 -46.30 2.45 8.37
CA ARG A 10 -46.25 3.77 9.04
C ARG A 10 -44.99 3.77 9.93
N ALA A 11 -44.15 4.79 10.03
CA ALA A 11 -44.10 6.09 9.39
C ALA A 11 -42.66 6.64 9.51
N LEU A 12 -42.34 7.52 8.57
CA LEU A 12 -41.18 8.39 8.49
C LEU A 12 -41.08 9.30 9.74
N SER A 13 -39.88 9.51 10.28
CA SER A 13 -39.51 10.75 10.99
C SER A 13 -38.00 10.94 10.99
N ILE A 14 -37.57 11.94 10.23
CA ILE A 14 -36.24 12.54 10.17
C ILE A 14 -36.10 13.49 11.36
N PHE A 15 -34.99 13.40 12.11
CA PHE A 15 -34.45 14.56 12.82
C PHE A 15 -32.93 14.58 12.66
N LEU A 16 -32.50 15.48 11.78
CA LEU A 16 -31.15 16.02 11.67
C LEU A 16 -30.76 16.68 12.99
N LEU A 17 -29.51 16.48 13.43
CA LEU A 17 -28.73 17.52 14.10
C LEU A 17 -27.24 17.26 13.88
N LEU A 18 -26.68 18.14 13.05
CA LEU A 18 -25.26 18.37 12.81
C LEU A 18 -24.59 18.97 14.05
N SER A 19 -23.40 18.49 14.41
CA SER A 19 -22.19 19.32 14.63
C SER A 19 -21.00 18.37 14.85
N ALA A 20 -20.14 18.22 13.85
CA ALA A 20 -18.91 19.00 13.73
C ALA A 20 -17.87 18.59 14.79
N ASN A 21 -17.23 17.43 14.56
CA ASN A 21 -15.78 17.40 14.66
C ASN A 21 -15.24 17.59 13.25
N ALA A 22 -15.11 18.85 12.86
CA ALA A 22 -14.12 19.25 11.88
C ALA A 22 -12.75 18.99 12.52
N CYS A 23 -12.29 17.74 12.50
CA CYS A 23 -10.88 17.48 12.62
C CYS A 23 -10.32 17.61 11.21
N ASN A 24 -9.68 18.75 11.00
CA ASN A 24 -8.97 19.13 9.81
C ASN A 24 -7.84 18.14 9.54
N SER A 25 -8.15 17.10 8.77
CA SER A 25 -7.16 16.48 7.89
C SER A 25 -7.66 16.74 6.49
N GLY A 26 -7.24 17.87 5.93
CA GLY A 26 -7.08 17.96 4.48
C GLY A 26 -6.02 16.95 4.08
N ALA A 27 -6.36 15.66 4.13
CA ALA A 27 -5.69 14.66 3.34
C ALA A 27 -6.27 14.87 1.93
N THR A 28 -5.60 15.74 1.17
CA THR A 28 -5.50 15.48 -0.26
C THR A 28 -5.20 13.99 -0.39
N ASN A 29 -6.11 13.24 -1.00
CA ASN A 29 -5.81 11.90 -1.50
C ASN A 29 -4.77 12.09 -2.62
N GLU A 30 -3.54 12.44 -2.26
CA GLU A 30 -2.39 12.09 -3.07
C GLU A 30 -2.38 10.56 -3.01
N GLU A 31 -2.69 9.90 -4.12
CA GLU A 31 -2.44 8.47 -4.27
C GLU A 31 -1.01 8.20 -3.76
N GLU A 32 -0.92 7.42 -2.69
CA GLU A 32 0.35 7.02 -2.12
C GLU A 32 1.10 6.26 -3.20
N ASN A 33 2.29 6.74 -3.57
CA ASN A 33 3.10 6.11 -4.59
C ASN A 33 3.43 4.68 -4.14
N PRO A 34 3.09 3.63 -4.91
CA PRO A 34 3.30 2.25 -4.47
C PRO A 34 4.79 1.93 -4.22
N TYR A 35 5.71 2.66 -4.86
CA TYR A 35 7.15 2.54 -4.60
C TYR A 35 7.55 3.10 -3.23
N ASP A 36 6.83 4.08 -2.69
CA ASP A 36 7.05 4.56 -1.32
C ASP A 36 6.61 3.51 -0.30
N ARG A 37 5.47 2.84 -0.55
CA ARG A 37 5.05 1.71 0.28
C ARG A 37 6.03 0.54 0.20
N LEU A 38 6.56 0.23 -0.99
CA LEU A 38 7.63 -0.75 -1.16
C LEU A 38 8.86 -0.41 -0.30
N CYS A 39 9.28 0.85 -0.28
CA CYS A 39 10.41 1.29 0.55
C CYS A 39 10.16 1.01 2.04
N LEU A 40 8.96 1.33 2.53
CA LEU A 40 8.55 1.09 3.91
C LEU A 40 8.53 -0.40 4.26
N ILE A 41 7.99 -1.26 3.39
CA ILE A 41 7.98 -2.72 3.60
C ILE A 41 9.41 -3.26 3.78
N TYR A 42 10.35 -2.82 2.93
CA TYR A 42 11.75 -3.20 3.06
C TYR A 42 12.36 -2.73 4.39
N GLU A 43 12.12 -1.48 4.77
CA GLU A 43 12.61 -0.95 6.04
C GLU A 43 12.04 -1.73 7.24
N GLU A 44 10.73 -1.96 7.28
CA GLU A 44 10.06 -2.68 8.36
C GLU A 44 10.53 -4.14 8.49
N GLU A 45 10.71 -4.85 7.38
CA GLU A 45 11.12 -6.26 7.43
C GLU A 45 12.62 -6.45 7.67
N LEU A 46 13.47 -5.53 7.20
CA LEU A 46 14.92 -5.74 7.20
C LEU A 46 15.70 -4.87 8.20
N SER A 47 15.09 -3.80 8.74
CA SER A 47 15.77 -2.91 9.69
C SER A 47 16.25 -3.66 10.94
N GLY A 48 17.49 -3.39 11.34
CA GLY A 48 18.14 -4.04 12.49
C GLY A 48 18.52 -5.51 12.27
N ARG A 49 18.36 -6.07 11.05
CA ARG A 49 18.73 -7.46 10.74
C ARG A 49 20.02 -7.51 9.93
N GLU A 50 21.13 -7.90 10.57
CA GLU A 50 22.43 -7.99 9.89
C GLU A 50 22.50 -9.11 8.84
N SER A 51 21.73 -10.20 9.03
CA SER A 51 21.69 -11.34 8.11
C SER A 51 20.30 -11.97 8.09
N PRO A 52 19.30 -11.34 7.45
CA PRO A 52 17.94 -11.86 7.38
C PRO A 52 17.93 -13.24 6.70
N GLY A 53 17.28 -14.20 7.36
CA GLY A 53 17.10 -15.56 6.83
C GLY A 53 15.97 -15.64 5.80
N PRO A 54 15.78 -16.82 5.19
CA PRO A 54 14.74 -17.04 4.17
C PRO A 54 13.32 -16.64 4.62
N GLU A 55 12.98 -16.86 5.88
CA GLU A 55 11.66 -16.50 6.44
C GLU A 55 11.38 -14.99 6.40
N VAL A 56 12.41 -14.15 6.54
CA VAL A 56 12.27 -12.70 6.45
C VAL A 56 11.99 -12.29 5.01
N PHE A 57 12.70 -12.87 4.05
CA PHE A 57 12.46 -12.60 2.62
C PHE A 57 11.13 -13.14 2.13
N GLN A 58 10.66 -14.28 2.67
CA GLN A 58 9.33 -14.78 2.37
C GLN A 58 8.27 -13.79 2.84
N ARG A 59 8.32 -13.32 4.10
CA ARG A 59 7.39 -12.30 4.59
C ARG A 59 7.45 -11.00 3.81
N LEU A 60 8.65 -10.57 3.42
CA LEU A 60 8.81 -9.40 2.56
C LEU A 60 8.07 -9.60 1.24
N SER A 61 8.23 -10.75 0.58
CA SER A 61 7.48 -11.07 -0.64
C SER A 61 5.97 -11.08 -0.40
N ASP A 62 5.51 -11.81 0.62
CA ASP A 62 4.09 -11.94 0.94
C ASP A 62 3.43 -10.57 1.17
N ARG A 63 4.14 -9.65 1.84
CA ARG A 63 3.66 -8.29 2.09
C ARG A 63 3.65 -7.41 0.85
N VAL A 64 4.63 -7.55 -0.04
CA VAL A 64 4.61 -6.86 -1.33
C VAL A 64 3.39 -7.32 -2.13
N ASP A 65 3.14 -8.63 -2.21
CA ASP A 65 2.01 -9.19 -2.96
C ASP A 65 0.65 -8.77 -2.36
N GLU A 66 0.54 -8.68 -1.02
CA GLU A 66 -0.70 -8.29 -0.33
C GLU A 66 -0.97 -6.78 -0.38
N GLU A 67 0.07 -5.96 -0.17
CA GLU A 67 -0.11 -4.51 0.06
C GLU A 67 0.06 -3.65 -1.19
N ILE A 68 0.84 -4.13 -2.17
CA ILE A 68 1.13 -3.44 -3.43
C ILE A 68 1.05 -4.41 -4.63
N PRO A 69 -0.08 -5.10 -4.82
CA PRO A 69 -0.24 -6.12 -5.87
C PRO A 69 0.02 -5.58 -7.28
N GLU A 70 -0.17 -4.28 -7.52
CA GLU A 70 0.15 -3.62 -8.78
C GLU A 70 1.64 -3.67 -9.13
N LEU A 71 2.54 -3.84 -8.16
CA LEU A 71 3.98 -3.94 -8.39
C LEU A 71 4.45 -5.38 -8.60
N GLU A 72 3.62 -6.40 -8.38
CA GLU A 72 4.02 -7.82 -8.52
C GLU A 72 4.54 -8.11 -9.94
N GLU A 73 3.77 -7.71 -10.97
CA GLU A 73 4.10 -7.93 -12.37
C GLU A 73 5.39 -7.19 -12.79
N HIS A 74 5.63 -6.03 -12.18
CA HIS A 74 6.74 -5.14 -12.53
C HIS A 74 8.01 -5.38 -11.70
N THR A 75 7.91 -5.94 -10.50
CA THR A 75 9.07 -6.08 -9.59
C THR A 75 9.56 -7.51 -9.44
N GLY A 76 8.75 -8.52 -9.81
CA GLY A 76 9.14 -9.93 -9.73
C GLY A 76 10.43 -10.26 -10.50
N HIS A 77 10.68 -9.58 -11.62
CA HIS A 77 11.92 -9.77 -12.39
C HIS A 77 13.15 -9.08 -11.76
N LEU A 78 12.95 -8.05 -10.92
CA LEU A 78 14.03 -7.33 -10.24
C LEU A 78 14.74 -8.23 -9.24
N ALA A 79 14.03 -9.18 -8.62
CA ALA A 79 14.61 -10.13 -7.66
C ALA A 79 15.76 -10.98 -8.24
N ASN A 80 15.82 -11.14 -9.56
CA ASN A 80 16.87 -11.89 -10.26
C ASN A 80 18.08 -11.02 -10.66
N LEU A 81 18.03 -9.71 -10.44
CA LEU A 81 19.12 -8.82 -10.81
C LEU A 81 20.33 -8.99 -9.88
N PRO A 82 21.55 -8.76 -10.37
CA PRO A 82 22.71 -8.60 -9.50
C PRO A 82 22.44 -7.51 -8.46
N LYS A 83 22.77 -7.73 -7.19
CA LYS A 83 22.56 -6.78 -6.08
C LYS A 83 22.93 -5.33 -6.44
N LYS A 84 24.10 -5.14 -7.07
CA LYS A 84 24.62 -3.84 -7.50
C LYS A 84 23.73 -3.08 -8.50
N ARG A 85 22.83 -3.77 -9.19
CA ARG A 85 21.90 -3.19 -10.18
C ARG A 85 20.47 -3.08 -9.65
N PHE A 86 20.14 -3.79 -8.57
CA PHE A 86 18.78 -3.87 -8.04
C PHE A 86 18.20 -2.48 -7.78
N TYR A 87 18.86 -1.68 -6.94
CA TYR A 87 18.36 -0.35 -6.57
C TYR A 87 18.28 0.61 -7.77
N SER A 88 19.32 0.65 -8.63
CA SER A 88 19.30 1.54 -9.79
C SER A 88 18.15 1.20 -10.73
N THR A 89 17.88 -0.09 -10.99
CA THR A 89 16.78 -0.49 -11.88
C THR A 89 15.42 -0.26 -11.24
N LEU A 90 15.27 -0.50 -9.93
CA LEU A 90 14.05 -0.16 -9.20
C LEU A 90 13.77 1.34 -9.25
N LYS A 91 14.80 2.18 -9.08
CA LYS A 91 14.68 3.64 -9.19
C LYS A 91 14.24 4.07 -10.58
N ASP A 92 14.93 3.61 -11.62
CA ASP A 92 14.59 3.94 -13.01
C ASP A 92 13.14 3.55 -13.34
N LEU A 93 12.68 2.40 -12.84
CA LEU A 93 11.31 1.92 -13.02
C LEU A 93 10.29 2.80 -12.27
N ALA A 94 10.56 3.15 -11.01
CA ALA A 94 9.70 4.01 -10.22
C ALA A 94 9.52 5.39 -10.86
N GLU A 95 10.62 6.00 -11.31
CA GLU A 95 10.60 7.31 -11.95
C GLU A 95 9.91 7.27 -13.33
N TYR A 96 10.08 6.17 -14.08
CA TYR A 96 9.42 5.96 -15.36
C TYR A 96 7.90 5.81 -15.21
N GLU A 97 7.43 4.95 -14.30
CA GLU A 97 6.00 4.65 -14.11
C GLU A 97 5.24 5.84 -13.48
N THR A 98 5.88 6.55 -12.55
CA THR A 98 5.21 7.65 -11.83
C THR A 98 5.42 9.02 -12.46
N GLY A 99 6.43 9.18 -13.33
CA GLY A 99 6.84 10.47 -13.88
C GLY A 99 7.38 11.45 -12.83
N ARG A 100 7.81 10.95 -11.67
CA ARG A 100 8.31 11.74 -10.52
C ARG A 100 9.64 11.17 -10.06
N ASP A 101 10.52 12.06 -9.58
CA ASP A 101 11.75 11.63 -8.90
C ASP A 101 11.42 10.74 -7.70
N TRP A 102 12.16 9.64 -7.54
CA TRP A 102 11.92 8.69 -6.46
C TRP A 102 13.22 8.23 -5.82
N GLU A 103 13.24 8.19 -4.48
CA GLU A 103 14.37 7.65 -3.73
C GLU A 103 13.93 6.88 -2.49
N CYS A 104 14.36 5.62 -2.41
CA CYS A 104 14.37 4.86 -1.17
C CYS A 104 15.78 4.70 -0.60
N ARG A 105 16.14 5.48 0.41
CA ARG A 105 17.49 5.42 1.04
C ARG A 105 17.77 4.06 1.66
N PHE A 106 16.76 3.46 2.30
CA PHE A 106 16.93 2.17 2.96
C PHE A 106 17.36 1.07 1.98
N ILE A 107 16.64 0.91 0.88
CA ILE A 107 16.98 -0.08 -0.16
C ILE A 107 18.33 0.26 -0.81
N ALA A 108 18.60 1.55 -1.07
CA ALA A 108 19.87 1.98 -1.64
C ALA A 108 21.07 1.55 -0.78
N ASP A 109 20.99 1.77 0.54
CA ASP A 109 22.05 1.43 1.48
C ASP A 109 22.15 -0.09 1.72
N TYR A 110 21.01 -0.80 1.72
CA TYR A 110 20.98 -2.26 1.91
C TYR A 110 21.65 -3.03 0.74
N TYR A 111 21.58 -2.50 -0.49
CA TYR A 111 22.13 -3.12 -1.70
C TYR A 111 23.43 -2.49 -2.22
N ARG A 112 23.99 -1.50 -1.50
CA ARG A 112 25.30 -0.90 -1.81
C ARG A 112 26.44 -1.90 -1.62
#